data_AF-A0A4R2ISB2-F1
#
_entry.id   AF-A0A4R2ISB2-F1
#
_cell.length_a   1.000
_cell.length_b   1.000
_cell.length_c   1.000
_cell.angle_alpha   90.00
_cell.angle_beta   90.00
_cell.angle_gamma   90.00
#
_symmetry.space_group_name_H-M   'P 1'
#
loop_
_entity.id
_entity.type
_entity.pdbx_description
1 polymer ?
#
loop_
_entity_poly.entity_id
_entity_poly.type
_entity_poly.pdbx_seq_one_letter_code
_entity_poly.pdbx_strand_id
1 'polypeptide(L)'
;MTTSDRANTLEIAELFGPTVQGEGPSLGRPAGFLRLGGCNFTCLWCDSAYTWDATRFDLRVELDRRDVADVAEQLRAMAVGLVVITGGEPLMQQRTPGFAALLGLLADLDIEIETNGSIHPTDALMDNATVRFNVGLKLANSGVPEHLRIRAASLRAFWRLAGEGRACFKAVCCHRGDVAELAGLVDRLELDPATVWVMPEGQTDLDTVHHLRRIAEPAIQYGFNITPRLHISIWETERGR
;
A
#
# COMPACT_ATOMS: atom_id res chain seq x y z
N MET A 1 -5.47 25.90 -21.76
CA MET A 1 -4.66 24.78 -21.24
C MET A 1 -3.56 24.47 -22.24
N THR A 2 -2.34 24.81 -21.88
CA THR A 2 -1.17 24.51 -22.71
C THR A 2 -0.77 23.05 -22.50
N THR A 3 0.03 22.48 -23.40
CA THR A 3 0.58 21.11 -23.26
C THR A 3 1.40 20.91 -21.99
N SER A 4 1.84 21.99 -21.33
CA SER A 4 2.50 21.99 -20.02
C SER A 4 1.55 21.63 -18.86
N ASP A 5 0.28 22.04 -18.92
CA ASP A 5 -0.70 21.82 -17.84
C ASP A 5 -1.09 20.33 -17.70
N ARG A 6 -0.87 19.51 -18.74
CA ARG A 6 -1.12 18.06 -18.69
C ARG A 6 0.02 17.26 -18.05
N ALA A 7 1.20 17.84 -17.88
CA ALA A 7 2.38 17.13 -17.38
C ALA A 7 2.30 16.83 -15.88
N ASN A 8 1.57 17.64 -15.12
CA ASN A 8 1.47 17.55 -13.65
C ASN A 8 0.15 16.91 -13.22
N THR A 9 -0.28 15.86 -13.91
CA THR A 9 -1.49 15.12 -13.57
C THR A 9 -1.18 13.71 -13.10
N LEU A 10 -2.05 13.18 -12.24
CA LEU A 10 -2.07 11.77 -11.83
C LEU A 10 -3.43 11.17 -12.16
N GLU A 11 -3.46 9.87 -12.41
CA GLU A 11 -4.69 9.09 -12.52
C GLU A 11 -5.08 8.59 -11.13
N ILE A 12 -6.23 9.05 -10.64
CA ILE A 12 -6.68 8.92 -9.26
C ILE A 12 -8.01 8.18 -9.25
N ALA A 13 -8.12 7.16 -8.41
CA ALA A 13 -9.37 6.47 -8.14
C ALA A 13 -10.14 7.13 -6.98
N GLU A 14 -9.44 7.50 -5.91
CA GLU A 14 -10.07 8.12 -4.75
C GLU A 14 -9.12 9.11 -4.07
N LEU A 15 -9.71 10.15 -3.49
CA LEU A 15 -9.03 11.10 -2.60
C LEU A 15 -9.97 11.40 -1.44
N PHE A 16 -9.60 10.96 -0.24
CA PHE A 16 -10.52 11.00 0.91
C PHE A 16 -9.79 11.15 2.24
N GLY A 17 -10.55 11.54 3.25
CA GLY A 17 -10.09 11.82 4.59
C GLY A 17 -10.74 13.10 5.15
N PRO A 18 -10.43 13.47 6.39
CA PRO A 18 -9.59 12.74 7.34
C PRO A 18 -10.19 11.38 7.70
N THR A 19 -9.36 10.35 7.73
CA THR A 19 -9.71 9.05 8.31
C THR A 19 -8.53 8.51 9.13
N VAL A 20 -8.43 7.21 9.36
CA VAL A 20 -7.38 6.54 10.12
C VAL A 20 -6.63 5.54 9.24
N GLN A 21 -5.29 5.49 9.32
CA GLN A 21 -4.54 4.36 8.78
C GLN A 21 -4.91 3.11 9.59
N GLY A 22 -5.53 2.14 8.93
CA GLY A 22 -6.07 0.94 9.55
C GLY A 22 -5.11 -0.24 9.63
N GLU A 23 -3.88 -0.10 9.14
CA GLU A 23 -2.93 -1.21 8.97
C GLU A 23 -1.48 -0.83 9.29
N GLY A 24 -0.66 -1.83 9.62
CA GLY A 24 0.79 -1.71 9.70
C GLY A 24 1.30 -0.83 10.84
N PRO A 25 2.53 -0.30 10.74
CA PRO A 25 3.16 0.49 11.79
C PRO A 25 2.44 1.82 12.12
N SER A 26 1.72 2.37 11.14
CA SER A 26 0.97 3.64 11.28
C SER A 26 -0.49 3.44 11.75
N LEU A 27 -0.87 2.21 12.13
CA LEU A 27 -2.19 1.88 12.64
C LEU A 27 -2.70 2.90 13.67
N GLY A 28 -3.91 3.43 13.46
CA GLY A 28 -4.57 4.36 14.37
C GLY A 28 -4.24 5.84 14.15
N ARG A 29 -3.30 6.17 13.25
CA ARG A 29 -2.95 7.57 12.94
C ARG A 29 -4.00 8.23 12.04
N PRO A 30 -4.46 9.46 12.34
CA PRO A 30 -5.25 10.25 11.41
C PRO A 30 -4.49 10.49 10.10
N ALA A 31 -5.15 10.22 8.97
CA ALA A 31 -4.52 10.24 7.65
C ALA A 31 -5.46 10.74 6.54
N GLY A 32 -4.85 11.28 5.49
CA GLY A 32 -5.47 11.54 4.21
C GLY A 32 -5.02 10.49 3.21
N PHE A 33 -5.94 9.96 2.41
CA PHE A 33 -5.66 8.89 1.48
C PHE A 33 -5.75 9.38 0.04
N LEU A 34 -4.70 9.10 -0.73
CA LEU A 34 -4.66 9.24 -2.17
C LEU A 34 -4.56 7.85 -2.81
N ARG A 35 -5.65 7.37 -3.39
CA ARG A 35 -5.69 6.09 -4.12
C ARG A 35 -5.51 6.35 -5.61
N LEU A 36 -4.39 5.92 -6.16
CA LEU A 36 -4.08 6.03 -7.58
C LEU A 36 -4.78 4.94 -8.41
N GLY A 37 -4.88 5.18 -9.72
CA GLY A 37 -5.39 4.22 -10.70
C GLY A 37 -4.30 3.28 -11.23
N GLY A 38 -4.72 2.09 -11.66
CA GLY A 38 -3.89 1.06 -12.28
C GLY A 38 -3.24 0.10 -11.28
N CYS A 39 -3.07 -1.15 -11.69
CA CYS A 39 -2.30 -2.16 -10.96
C CYS A 39 -1.64 -3.13 -11.94
N ASN A 40 -0.42 -3.57 -11.62
CA ASN A 40 0.28 -4.58 -12.41
C ASN A 40 -0.03 -6.02 -11.97
N PHE A 41 -0.89 -6.22 -10.97
CA PHE A 41 -1.37 -7.51 -10.48
C PHE A 41 -2.90 -7.62 -10.53
N THR A 42 -3.37 -8.87 -10.58
CA THR A 42 -4.79 -9.23 -10.60
C THR A 42 -5.12 -10.16 -9.43
N CYS A 43 -4.91 -9.69 -8.20
CA CYS A 43 -5.05 -10.52 -6.99
C CYS A 43 -6.51 -11.00 -6.82
N LEU A 44 -6.69 -12.27 -6.43
CA LEU A 44 -8.01 -12.91 -6.28
C LEU A 44 -8.93 -12.20 -5.28
N TRP A 45 -8.37 -11.72 -4.17
CA TRP A 45 -9.08 -11.07 -3.06
C TRP A 45 -8.91 -9.55 -3.02
N CYS A 46 -8.60 -8.91 -4.16
CA CYS A 46 -8.40 -7.46 -4.21
C CYS A 46 -9.68 -6.69 -3.80
N ASP A 47 -9.60 -5.96 -2.69
CA ASP A 47 -10.65 -5.09 -2.15
C ASP A 47 -10.80 -3.78 -2.94
N SER A 48 -9.76 -3.34 -3.64
CA SER A 48 -9.78 -2.15 -4.51
C SER A 48 -9.73 -2.48 -6.01
N ALA A 49 -10.45 -3.52 -6.46
CA ALA A 49 -10.40 -3.96 -7.87
C ALA A 49 -10.89 -2.89 -8.87
N TYR A 50 -11.72 -1.94 -8.43
CA TYR A 50 -12.18 -0.81 -9.26
C TYR A 50 -11.06 0.13 -9.71
N THR A 51 -9.84 -0.01 -9.18
CA THR A 51 -8.69 0.78 -9.67
C THR A 51 -8.06 0.21 -10.94
N TRP A 52 -8.38 -1.03 -11.36
CA TRP A 52 -7.70 -1.69 -12.49
C TRP A 52 -8.54 -2.69 -13.29
N ASP A 53 -9.59 -3.27 -12.70
CA ASP A 53 -10.36 -4.36 -13.33
C ASP A 53 -11.49 -3.82 -14.23
N ALA A 54 -11.14 -3.55 -15.49
CA ALA A 54 -12.09 -3.12 -16.52
C ALA A 54 -13.14 -4.19 -16.91
N THR A 55 -13.00 -5.43 -16.44
CA THR A 55 -14.00 -6.48 -16.71
C THR A 55 -15.19 -6.41 -15.74
N ARG A 56 -14.98 -5.78 -14.58
CA ARG A 56 -15.98 -5.64 -13.51
C ARG A 56 -16.45 -4.21 -13.30
N PHE A 57 -15.64 -3.22 -13.66
CA PHE A 57 -15.90 -1.80 -13.42
C PHE A 57 -15.69 -0.95 -14.68
N ASP A 58 -16.43 0.16 -14.80
CA ASP A 58 -16.14 1.17 -15.83
C ASP A 58 -15.04 2.10 -15.32
N LEU A 59 -13.80 1.83 -15.74
CA LEU A 59 -12.63 2.61 -15.32
C LEU A 59 -12.69 4.08 -15.76
N ARG A 60 -13.54 4.44 -16.73
CA ARG A 60 -13.72 5.85 -17.14
C ARG A 60 -14.56 6.63 -16.14
N VAL A 61 -15.29 5.92 -15.28
CA VAL A 61 -16.07 6.47 -14.17
C VAL A 61 -15.27 6.40 -12.87
N GLU A 62 -14.56 5.29 -12.63
CA GLU A 62 -13.81 5.08 -11.39
C GLU A 62 -12.49 5.86 -11.34
N LEU A 63 -11.91 6.23 -12.48
CA LEU A 63 -10.62 6.93 -12.56
C LEU A 63 -10.77 8.32 -13.14
N ASP A 64 -10.19 9.30 -12.47
CA ASP A 64 -10.10 10.68 -12.92
C ASP A 64 -8.63 11.13 -13.03
N ARG A 65 -8.34 11.93 -14.05
CA ARG A 65 -7.02 12.52 -14.24
C ARG A 65 -7.02 13.93 -13.69
N ARG A 66 -6.34 14.12 -12.56
CA ARG A 66 -6.39 15.36 -11.79
C ARG A 66 -5.04 16.05 -11.70
N ASP A 67 -5.07 17.38 -11.65
CA ASP A 67 -3.88 18.20 -11.38
C ASP A 67 -3.40 17.99 -9.94
N VAL A 68 -2.09 17.84 -9.76
CA VAL A 68 -1.52 17.51 -8.44
C VAL A 68 -1.51 18.69 -7.47
N ALA A 69 -1.62 19.93 -7.93
CA ALA A 69 -1.79 21.09 -7.06
C ALA A 69 -3.14 21.05 -6.35
N ASP A 70 -4.22 20.76 -7.09
CA ASP A 70 -5.57 20.61 -6.53
C ASP A 70 -5.64 19.42 -5.55
N VAL A 71 -4.95 18.33 -5.87
CA VAL A 71 -4.85 17.14 -5.00
C VAL A 71 -4.12 17.49 -3.70
N ALA A 72 -2.99 18.19 -3.79
CA ALA A 72 -2.23 18.61 -2.61
C ALA A 72 -3.01 19.58 -1.74
N GLU A 73 -3.73 20.53 -2.34
CA GLU A 73 -4.61 21.45 -1.60
C GLU A 73 -5.68 20.70 -0.82
N GLN A 74 -6.36 19.73 -1.45
CA GLN A 74 -7.38 18.92 -0.79
C GLN A 74 -6.80 18.05 0.34
N LEU A 75 -5.63 17.43 0.14
CA LEU A 75 -4.94 16.68 1.20
C LEU A 75 -4.58 17.58 2.38
N ARG A 76 -4.11 18.80 2.12
CA ARG A 76 -3.79 19.77 3.18
C ARG A 76 -5.02 20.26 3.92
N ALA A 77 -6.14 20.45 3.23
CA ALA A 77 -7.40 20.85 3.84
C ALA A 77 -7.93 19.82 4.84
N MET A 78 -7.50 18.55 4.76
CA MET A 78 -7.81 17.52 5.75
C MET A 78 -7.11 17.77 7.10
N ALA A 79 -6.08 18.62 7.16
CA ALA A 79 -5.37 18.97 8.40
C ALA A 79 -4.82 17.74 9.17
N VAL A 80 -4.28 16.78 8.44
CA VAL A 80 -3.67 15.54 8.95
C VAL A 80 -2.15 15.58 8.82
N GLY A 81 -1.44 14.89 9.71
CA GLY A 81 0.03 14.80 9.67
C GLY A 81 0.58 13.68 8.76
N LEU A 82 -0.29 12.78 8.30
CA LEU A 82 0.06 11.62 7.48
C LEU A 82 -0.77 11.62 6.18
N VAL A 83 -0.09 11.46 5.05
CA VAL A 83 -0.72 11.14 3.77
C VAL A 83 -0.33 9.72 3.36
N VAL A 84 -1.33 8.88 3.11
CA VAL A 84 -1.15 7.53 2.58
C VAL A 84 -1.41 7.54 1.08
N ILE A 85 -0.37 7.27 0.28
CA ILE A 85 -0.48 7.10 -1.17
C ILE A 85 -0.55 5.60 -1.48
N THR A 86 -1.63 5.17 -2.11
CA THR A 86 -1.95 3.76 -2.38
C THR A 86 -2.58 3.60 -3.77
N GLY A 87 -3.12 2.42 -4.10
CA GLY A 87 -4.07 2.18 -5.19
C GLY A 87 -3.49 2.12 -6.61
N GLY A 88 -4.02 1.26 -7.48
CA GLY A 88 -3.73 -0.14 -7.27
C GLY A 88 -2.24 -0.27 -6.91
N GLU A 89 -1.33 -0.20 -7.88
CA GLU A 89 0.11 -0.08 -7.61
C GLU A 89 0.60 1.36 -7.82
N PRO A 90 0.83 2.16 -6.76
CA PRO A 90 1.17 3.57 -6.91
C PRO A 90 2.52 3.79 -7.61
N LEU A 91 3.45 2.84 -7.50
CA LEU A 91 4.75 2.93 -8.16
C LEU A 91 4.69 2.77 -9.68
N MET A 92 3.52 2.46 -10.27
CA MET A 92 3.30 2.56 -11.71
C MET A 92 3.37 4.02 -12.20
N GLN A 93 3.00 4.99 -11.35
CA GLN A 93 2.97 6.42 -11.72
C GLN A 93 4.19 7.21 -11.20
N GLN A 94 5.10 6.59 -10.44
CA GLN A 94 6.24 7.27 -9.78
C GLN A 94 7.20 8.03 -10.71
N ARG A 95 7.24 7.67 -12.00
CA ARG A 95 8.11 8.31 -13.02
C ARG A 95 7.43 9.45 -13.75
N THR A 96 6.17 9.77 -13.42
CA THR A 96 5.48 10.92 -14.00
C THR A 96 5.94 12.22 -13.34
N PRO A 97 5.94 13.35 -14.07
CA PRO A 97 6.24 14.66 -13.46
C PRO A 97 5.24 15.00 -12.34
N GLY A 98 3.96 14.64 -12.51
CA GLY A 98 2.92 14.81 -11.49
C GLY A 98 3.28 14.16 -10.15
N PHE A 99 3.81 12.92 -10.14
CA PHE A 99 4.17 12.25 -8.90
C PHE A 99 5.28 13.00 -8.15
N ALA A 100 6.34 13.42 -8.86
CA ALA A 100 7.43 14.19 -8.25
C ALA A 100 6.95 15.57 -7.75
N ALA A 101 6.10 16.25 -8.53
CA ALA A 101 5.52 17.53 -8.12
C ALA A 101 4.64 17.39 -6.88
N LEU A 102 3.82 16.33 -6.79
CA LEU A 102 3.01 16.03 -5.61
C LEU A 102 3.87 15.84 -4.35
N LEU A 103 4.95 15.05 -4.45
CA LEU A 103 5.88 14.87 -3.33
C LEU A 103 6.49 16.19 -2.86
N GLY A 104 6.86 17.07 -3.80
CA GLY A 104 7.37 18.40 -3.47
C GLY A 104 6.34 19.29 -2.75
N LEU A 105 5.07 19.22 -3.16
CA LEU A 105 3.97 19.98 -2.55
C LEU A 105 3.59 19.48 -1.14
N LEU A 106 3.96 18.24 -0.79
CA LEU A 106 3.69 17.59 0.48
C LEU A 106 4.96 17.33 1.31
N ALA A 107 6.08 18.00 1.01
CA ALA A 107 7.39 17.70 1.56
C ALA A 107 7.54 17.92 3.09
N ASP A 108 6.57 18.59 3.72
CA ASP A 108 6.45 18.84 5.17
C ASP A 108 5.56 17.83 5.90
N LEU A 109 4.89 16.92 5.18
CA LEU A 109 4.04 15.88 5.74
C LEU A 109 4.75 14.52 5.74
N ASP A 110 4.38 13.65 6.69
CA ASP A 110 4.76 12.23 6.58
C ASP A 110 4.00 11.62 5.40
N ILE A 111 4.72 10.89 4.54
CA ILE A 111 4.14 10.18 3.41
C ILE A 111 4.37 8.68 3.61
N GLU A 112 3.30 7.90 3.54
CA GLU A 112 3.35 6.44 3.54
C GLU A 112 2.88 5.91 2.19
N ILE A 113 3.72 5.11 1.53
CA ILE A 113 3.38 4.49 0.23
C ILE A 113 3.08 3.01 0.44
N GLU A 114 1.84 2.61 0.13
CA GLU A 114 1.40 1.22 0.12
C GLU A 114 1.65 0.62 -1.28
N THR A 115 2.67 -0.24 -1.40
CA THR A 115 3.10 -0.84 -2.69
C THR A 115 3.13 -2.36 -2.59
N ASN A 116 2.92 -3.08 -3.69
CA ASN A 116 3.10 -4.52 -3.77
C ASN A 116 4.58 -4.95 -3.87
N GLY A 117 5.52 -3.99 -3.95
CA GLY A 117 6.96 -4.22 -3.91
C GLY A 117 7.59 -4.75 -5.20
N SER A 118 6.80 -4.97 -6.25
CA SER A 118 7.30 -5.53 -7.51
C SER A 118 7.98 -4.50 -8.43
N ILE A 119 7.73 -3.20 -8.20
CA ILE A 119 8.35 -2.10 -8.93
C ILE A 119 9.42 -1.46 -8.05
N HIS A 120 10.63 -1.32 -8.60
CA HIS A 120 11.74 -0.68 -7.90
C HIS A 120 11.43 0.82 -7.68
N PRO A 121 11.62 1.36 -6.47
CA PRO A 121 11.41 2.78 -6.19
C PRO A 121 12.46 3.63 -6.90
N THR A 122 12.13 4.85 -7.32
CA THR A 122 13.09 5.81 -7.88
C THR A 122 14.04 6.35 -6.80
N ASP A 123 15.21 6.83 -7.21
CA ASP A 123 16.16 7.47 -6.29
C ASP A 123 15.52 8.65 -5.56
N ALA A 124 14.71 9.45 -6.25
CA ALA A 124 13.97 10.57 -5.62
C ALA A 124 13.05 10.12 -4.47
N LEU A 125 12.46 8.92 -4.56
CA LEU A 125 11.67 8.34 -3.48
C LEU A 125 12.57 7.78 -2.37
N MET A 126 13.63 7.08 -2.74
CA MET A 126 14.59 6.52 -1.79
C MET A 126 15.33 7.60 -1.01
N ASP A 127 15.59 8.77 -1.58
CA ASP A 127 16.30 9.88 -0.92
C ASP A 127 15.38 10.80 -0.12
N ASN A 128 14.05 10.63 -0.23
CA ASN A 128 13.07 11.48 0.46
C ASN A 128 12.79 11.00 1.89
N ALA A 129 13.40 11.66 2.88
CA ALA A 129 13.28 11.32 4.29
C ALA A 129 11.85 11.32 4.87
N THR A 130 10.89 12.01 4.25
CA THR A 130 9.49 12.00 4.72
C THR A 130 8.69 10.81 4.19
N VAL A 131 9.22 10.09 3.19
CA VAL A 131 8.59 8.92 2.60
C VAL A 131 9.00 7.65 3.33
N ARG A 132 7.99 6.87 3.70
CA ARG A 132 8.10 5.50 4.21
C ARG A 132 7.27 4.54 3.35
N PHE A 133 7.67 3.28 3.30
CA PHE A 133 7.00 2.26 2.51
C PHE A 133 6.34 1.18 3.38
N ASN A 134 5.12 0.82 3.00
CA ASN A 134 4.47 -0.40 3.45
C ASN A 134 4.40 -1.37 2.27
N VAL A 135 5.27 -2.37 2.29
CA VAL A 135 5.49 -3.28 1.15
C VAL A 135 4.64 -4.52 1.33
N GLY A 136 3.50 -4.54 0.63
CA GLY A 136 2.53 -5.62 0.59
C GLY A 136 3.03 -6.86 -0.17
N LEU A 137 3.82 -7.71 0.48
CA LEU A 137 4.28 -8.99 -0.07
C LEU A 137 3.07 -9.87 -0.40
N LYS A 138 2.87 -10.11 -1.70
CA LYS A 138 1.82 -11.04 -2.15
C LYS A 138 2.32 -12.47 -2.03
N LEU A 139 1.49 -13.34 -1.43
CA LEU A 139 1.75 -14.77 -1.24
C LEU A 139 1.01 -15.60 -2.30
N ALA A 140 1.15 -16.93 -2.28
CA ALA A 140 0.48 -17.81 -3.24
C ALA A 140 -1.05 -17.66 -3.18
N ASN A 141 -1.59 -17.35 -1.99
CA ASN A 141 -3.02 -17.06 -1.78
C ASN A 141 -3.55 -15.88 -2.61
N SER A 142 -2.69 -15.01 -3.15
CA SER A 142 -3.09 -13.91 -4.05
C SER A 142 -3.48 -14.38 -5.46
N GLY A 143 -3.09 -15.59 -5.85
CA GLY A 143 -3.22 -16.09 -7.22
C GLY A 143 -2.20 -15.50 -8.21
N VAL A 144 -1.34 -14.57 -7.78
CA VAL A 144 -0.29 -13.99 -8.64
C VAL A 144 0.88 -14.97 -8.74
N PRO A 145 1.37 -15.31 -9.96
CA PRO A 145 2.54 -16.15 -10.14
C PRO A 145 3.78 -15.62 -9.40
N GLU A 146 4.55 -16.52 -8.77
CA GLU A 146 5.69 -16.14 -7.93
C GLU A 146 6.71 -15.24 -8.66
N HIS A 147 7.03 -15.56 -9.92
CA HIS A 147 8.00 -14.80 -10.73
C HIS A 147 7.57 -13.35 -11.02
N LEU A 148 6.28 -13.02 -10.84
CA LEU A 148 5.76 -11.66 -10.92
C LEU A 148 5.75 -10.96 -9.57
N ARG A 149 5.30 -11.65 -8.51
CA ARG A 149 5.15 -11.08 -7.16
C ARG A 149 6.45 -10.98 -6.36
N ILE A 150 7.43 -11.84 -6.62
CA ILE A 150 8.72 -11.83 -5.91
C ILE A 150 9.82 -11.29 -6.84
N ARG A 151 9.99 -9.97 -6.83
CA ARG A 151 11.06 -9.29 -7.58
C ARG A 151 12.24 -8.99 -6.66
N ALA A 152 13.15 -9.95 -6.51
CA ALA A 152 14.25 -9.88 -5.54
C ALA A 152 15.08 -8.58 -5.62
N ALA A 153 15.33 -8.03 -6.81
CA ALA A 153 16.05 -6.76 -6.96
C ALA A 153 15.28 -5.57 -6.36
N SER A 154 13.97 -5.52 -6.57
CA SER A 154 13.08 -4.49 -6.02
C SER A 154 12.94 -4.64 -4.50
N LEU A 155 12.67 -5.86 -4.02
CA LEU A 155 12.52 -6.15 -2.60
C LEU A 155 13.79 -5.83 -1.80
N ARG A 156 14.98 -6.04 -2.37
CA ARG A 156 16.25 -5.64 -1.74
C ARG A 156 16.40 -4.14 -1.56
N ALA A 157 15.81 -3.31 -2.43
CA ALA A 157 15.83 -1.85 -2.25
C ALA A 157 14.99 -1.46 -1.03
N PHE A 158 13.77 -2.01 -0.91
CA PHE A 158 12.93 -1.80 0.27
C PHE A 158 13.54 -2.38 1.54
N TRP A 159 14.25 -3.50 1.45
CA TRP A 159 14.94 -4.09 2.59
C TRP A 159 16.00 -3.15 3.18
N ARG A 160 16.79 -2.48 2.33
CA ARG A 160 17.74 -1.45 2.79
C ARG A 160 17.03 -0.31 3.51
N LEU A 161 15.92 0.18 2.94
CA LEU A 161 15.09 1.21 3.57
C LEU A 161 14.48 0.72 4.90
N ALA A 162 14.17 -0.57 5.04
CA ALA A 162 13.67 -1.13 6.28
C ALA A 162 14.71 -1.06 7.41
N GLY A 163 15.99 -1.31 7.09
CA GLY A 163 17.11 -1.10 8.02
C GLY A 163 17.27 0.36 8.50
N GLU A 164 16.72 1.32 7.76
CA GLU A 164 16.69 2.75 8.11
C GLU A 164 15.38 3.17 8.80
N GLY A 165 14.46 2.22 9.05
CA GLY A 165 13.12 2.52 9.58
C GLY A 165 12.19 3.22 8.58
N ARG A 166 12.49 3.12 7.28
CA ARG A 166 11.75 3.75 6.17
C ARG A 166 10.98 2.77 5.29
N ALA A 167 11.02 1.48 5.62
CA ALA A 167 10.12 0.50 5.02
C ALA A 167 9.73 -0.60 6.02
N CYS A 168 8.61 -1.23 5.76
CA CYS A 168 8.19 -2.47 6.39
C CYS A 168 7.62 -3.41 5.34
N PHE A 169 7.55 -4.70 5.64
CA PHE A 169 6.92 -5.69 4.80
C PHE A 169 5.64 -6.18 5.47
N LYS A 170 4.55 -6.26 4.73
CA LYS A 170 3.24 -6.68 5.23
C LYS A 170 2.67 -7.75 4.32
N ALA A 171 2.19 -8.86 4.87
CA ALA A 171 1.58 -9.94 4.09
C ALA A 171 0.16 -10.23 4.57
N VAL A 172 -0.74 -10.45 3.62
CA VAL A 172 -2.14 -10.84 3.89
C VAL A 172 -2.22 -12.35 4.01
N CYS A 173 -2.72 -12.84 5.13
CA CYS A 173 -2.76 -14.26 5.47
C CYS A 173 -4.15 -14.67 5.96
N CYS A 174 -4.63 -15.82 5.49
CA CYS A 174 -5.88 -16.44 5.90
C CYS A 174 -5.64 -17.61 6.89
N HIS A 175 -4.52 -18.32 6.71
CA HIS A 175 -4.21 -19.52 7.50
C HIS A 175 -2.71 -19.68 7.79
N ARG A 176 -2.38 -20.62 8.68
CA ARG A 176 -1.00 -20.92 9.12
C ARG A 176 -0.02 -21.19 7.96
N GLY A 177 -0.50 -21.78 6.87
CA GLY A 177 0.32 -22.06 5.69
C GLY A 177 0.82 -20.80 4.96
N ASP A 178 0.06 -19.70 5.01
CA ASP A 178 0.47 -18.43 4.40
C ASP A 178 1.62 -17.82 5.21
N VAL A 179 1.52 -17.89 6.54
CA VAL A 179 2.58 -17.43 7.45
C VAL A 179 3.86 -18.26 7.27
N ALA A 180 3.73 -19.56 7.04
CA ALA A 180 4.88 -20.42 6.73
C ALA A 180 5.51 -20.10 5.36
N GLU A 181 4.72 -19.81 4.33
CA GLU A 181 5.24 -19.32 3.04
C GLU A 181 5.99 -18.00 3.23
N LEU A 182 5.43 -17.06 4.00
CA LEU A 182 6.07 -15.80 4.32
C LEU A 182 7.41 -16.02 5.04
N ALA A 183 7.46 -16.92 6.02
CA ALA A 183 8.71 -17.27 6.70
C ALA A 183 9.77 -17.81 5.74
N GLY A 184 9.40 -18.74 4.86
CA GLY A 184 10.34 -19.23 3.83
C GLY A 184 10.81 -18.12 2.87
N LEU A 185 9.97 -17.12 2.59
CA LEU A 185 10.35 -15.96 1.79
C LEU A 185 11.29 -15.01 2.55
N VAL A 186 11.00 -14.73 3.81
CA VAL A 186 11.83 -13.92 4.71
C VAL A 186 13.22 -14.52 4.84
N ASP A 187 13.32 -15.83 5.07
CA ASP A 187 14.60 -16.56 5.13
C ASP A 187 15.35 -16.48 3.80
N ARG A 188 14.67 -16.76 2.68
CA ARG A 188 15.27 -16.74 1.34
C ARG A 188 15.78 -15.36 0.92
N LEU A 189 15.14 -14.30 1.39
CA LEU A 189 15.49 -12.92 1.07
C LEU A 189 16.36 -12.26 2.15
N GLU A 190 16.67 -12.98 3.24
CA GLU A 190 17.45 -12.50 4.38
C GLU A 190 16.86 -11.21 4.98
N LEU A 191 15.52 -11.14 5.08
CA LEU A 191 14.83 -10.02 5.73
C LEU A 191 14.84 -10.19 7.25
N ASP A 192 14.90 -9.10 8.00
CA ASP A 192 14.71 -9.13 9.45
C ASP A 192 13.22 -9.33 9.78
N PRO A 193 12.85 -10.42 10.49
CA PRO A 193 11.49 -10.68 10.93
C PRO A 193 10.84 -9.50 11.68
N ALA A 194 11.62 -8.69 12.40
CA ALA A 194 11.12 -7.53 13.13
C ALA A 194 10.57 -6.42 12.22
N THR A 195 10.89 -6.46 10.92
CA THR A 195 10.37 -5.55 9.89
C THR A 195 9.19 -6.13 9.11
N VAL A 196 8.67 -7.28 9.53
CA VAL A 196 7.61 -8.01 8.85
C VAL A 196 6.33 -8.00 9.69
N TRP A 197 5.21 -7.73 9.05
CA TRP A 197 3.86 -7.72 9.60
C TRP A 197 3.00 -8.78 8.90
N VAL A 198 2.24 -9.52 9.69
CA VAL A 198 1.17 -10.39 9.20
C VAL A 198 -0.16 -9.71 9.46
N MET A 199 -1.03 -9.70 8.45
CA MET A 199 -2.35 -9.10 8.48
C MET A 199 -3.40 -10.13 8.08
N PRO A 200 -4.58 -10.17 8.72
CA PRO A 200 -5.63 -11.08 8.30
C PRO A 200 -6.18 -10.69 6.93
N GLU A 201 -6.49 -11.70 6.13
CA GLU A 201 -7.41 -11.58 5.00
C GLU A 201 -8.83 -11.37 5.52
N GLY A 202 -9.67 -10.67 4.76
CA GLY A 202 -11.09 -10.50 5.09
C GLY A 202 -11.58 -9.09 4.75
N GLN A 203 -12.86 -9.01 4.41
CA GLN A 203 -13.59 -7.77 4.16
C GLN A 203 -14.69 -7.53 5.19
N THR A 204 -14.80 -8.42 6.19
CA THR A 204 -15.73 -8.25 7.31
C THR A 204 -14.99 -8.32 8.65
N ASP A 205 -15.52 -7.70 9.69
CA ASP A 205 -14.97 -7.81 11.06
C ASP A 205 -14.90 -9.27 11.51
N LEU A 206 -15.93 -10.07 11.19
CA LEU A 206 -15.96 -11.48 11.54
C LEU A 206 -14.85 -12.29 10.84
N ASP A 207 -14.69 -12.10 9.53
CA ASP A 207 -13.66 -12.82 8.76
C ASP A 207 -12.25 -12.44 9.23
N THR A 208 -12.01 -11.14 9.43
CA THR A 208 -10.70 -10.64 9.86
C THR A 208 -10.35 -11.15 11.26
N VAL A 209 -11.28 -11.14 12.22
CA VAL A 209 -11.06 -11.72 13.56
C VAL A 209 -10.82 -13.23 13.48
N HIS A 210 -11.59 -13.96 12.67
CA HIS A 210 -11.42 -15.40 12.49
C HIS A 210 -10.05 -15.74 11.92
N HIS A 211 -9.62 -15.06 10.85
CA HIS A 211 -8.29 -15.28 10.26
C HIS A 211 -7.18 -14.84 11.19
N LEU A 212 -7.32 -13.72 11.91
CA LEU A 212 -6.34 -13.23 12.87
C LEU A 212 -6.01 -14.29 13.93
N ARG A 213 -7.03 -14.97 14.48
CA ARG A 213 -6.83 -16.08 15.43
C ARG A 213 -6.02 -17.24 14.86
N ARG A 214 -6.12 -17.49 13.55
CA ARG A 214 -5.40 -18.59 12.87
C ARG A 214 -3.95 -18.24 12.56
N ILE A 215 -3.65 -16.96 12.34
CA ILE A 215 -2.31 -16.50 11.92
C ILE A 215 -1.45 -15.99 13.09
N ALA A 216 -2.05 -15.63 14.23
CA ALA A 216 -1.33 -14.99 15.33
C ALA A 216 -0.22 -15.89 15.92
N GLU A 217 -0.55 -17.12 16.31
CA GLU A 217 0.42 -18.05 16.88
C GLU A 217 1.62 -18.33 15.96
N PRO A 218 1.45 -18.70 14.68
CA PRO A 218 2.62 -18.89 13.81
C PRO A 218 3.37 -17.57 13.56
N ALA A 219 2.72 -16.41 13.49
CA ALA A 219 3.42 -15.14 13.33
C ALA A 219 4.36 -14.86 14.52
N ILE A 220 3.89 -15.10 15.75
CA ILE A 220 4.70 -14.99 16.97
C ILE A 220 5.89 -15.95 16.93
N GLN A 221 5.67 -17.20 16.51
CA GLN A 221 6.73 -18.22 16.43
C GLN A 221 7.86 -17.83 15.46
N TYR A 222 7.55 -17.12 14.38
CA TYR A 222 8.55 -16.61 13.43
C TYR A 222 9.09 -15.22 13.78
N GLY A 223 8.64 -14.61 14.87
CA GLY A 223 9.07 -13.27 15.30
C GLY A 223 8.50 -12.13 14.45
N PHE A 224 7.38 -12.34 13.76
CA PHE A 224 6.70 -11.30 13.00
C PHE A 224 5.78 -10.46 13.87
N ASN A 225 5.57 -9.22 13.45
CA ASN A 225 4.53 -8.35 13.98
C ASN A 225 3.16 -8.77 13.44
N ILE A 226 2.11 -8.33 14.12
CA ILE A 226 0.72 -8.59 13.72
C ILE A 226 0.00 -7.25 13.64
N THR A 227 -0.78 -7.04 12.58
CA THR A 227 -1.68 -5.89 12.44
C THR A 227 -3.10 -6.37 12.12
N PRO A 228 -4.14 -5.77 12.71
CA PRO A 228 -5.51 -5.95 12.22
C PRO A 228 -5.72 -5.13 10.93
N ARG A 229 -6.96 -5.16 10.43
CA ARG A 229 -7.51 -4.17 9.50
C ARG A 229 -8.53 -3.31 10.24
N LEU A 230 -8.06 -2.31 10.98
CA LEU A 230 -8.92 -1.53 11.89
C LEU A 230 -10.07 -0.82 11.17
N HIS A 231 -9.84 -0.35 9.93
CA HIS A 231 -10.89 0.30 9.14
C HIS A 231 -12.05 -0.65 8.83
N ILE A 232 -11.80 -1.95 8.63
CA ILE A 232 -12.86 -2.96 8.45
C ILE A 232 -13.66 -3.12 9.75
N SER A 233 -13.00 -3.17 10.91
CA SER A 233 -13.72 -3.25 12.19
C SER A 233 -14.58 -2.02 12.51
N ILE A 234 -14.25 -0.84 11.95
CA ILE A 234 -15.02 0.40 12.18
C ILE A 234 -16.11 0.59 11.12
N TRP A 235 -15.80 0.35 9.84
CA TRP A 235 -16.65 0.73 8.70
C TRP A 235 -16.92 -0.40 7.70
N GLU A 236 -16.48 -1.63 7.98
CA GLU A 236 -16.60 -2.78 7.09
C GLU A 236 -16.06 -2.44 5.68
N THR A 237 -16.87 -2.54 4.64
CA THR A 237 -16.48 -2.28 3.24
C THR A 237 -16.85 -0.88 2.74
N GLU A 238 -17.15 0.07 3.63
CA GLU A 238 -17.46 1.46 3.23
C GLU A 238 -16.24 2.10 2.54
N ARG A 239 -16.43 2.59 1.31
CA ARG A 239 -15.40 3.32 0.56
C ARG A 239 -15.24 4.74 1.10
N GLY A 240 -14.03 5.29 0.98
CA GLY A 240 -13.74 6.66 1.42
C GLY A 240 -13.66 6.83 2.95
N ARG A 241 -13.47 5.72 3.66
CA ARG A 241 -13.26 5.63 5.10
C ARG A 241 -11.96 4.90 5.42
#